data_AF-A0A655G0B8-F1
#
_entry.id   AF-A0A655G0B8-F1
#
_cell.length_a   1.000
_cell.length_b   1.000
_cell.length_c   1.000
_cell.angle_alpha   90.00
_cell.angle_beta   90.00
_cell.angle_gamma   90.00
#
_symmetry.space_group_name_H-M   'P 1'
#
loop_
_entity.id
_entity.type
_entity.pdbx_description
1 polymer ?
#
loop_
_entity_poly.entity_id
_entity_poly.type
_entity_poly.pdbx_seq_one_letter_code
_entity_poly.pdbx_strand_id
1 'polypeptide(L)' 'MTCKAIVDALLDSDATAVAGYGARFAGVAYPGETLTVNVWKDGRRLVASVVAPTRDNAVVLSGVELVPA' A
#
# COMPACT_ATOMS: atom_id res chain seq x y z
N MET A 1 -7.01 2.13 3.40
CA MET A 1 -5.99 3.21 3.42
C MET A 1 -4.90 3.00 2.38
N THR A 2 -4.24 1.83 2.32
CA THR A 2 -3.06 1.61 1.46
C THR A 2 -3.24 1.97 -0.03
N CYS A 3 -4.27 1.45 -0.71
CA CYS A 3 -4.51 1.79 -2.12
C CYS A 3 -4.64 3.31 -2.33
N LYS A 4 -5.44 3.97 -1.49
CA LYS A 4 -5.58 5.43 -1.50
C LYS A 4 -4.24 6.14 -1.29
N ALA A 5 -3.43 5.73 -0.31
CA ALA A 5 -2.14 6.36 -0.06
C ALA A 5 -1.19 6.27 -1.27
N ILE A 6 -1.23 5.16 -2.01
CA ILE A 6 -0.45 4.98 -3.24
C ILE A 6 -0.99 5.89 -4.35
N VAL A 7 -2.32 5.95 -4.54
CA VAL A 7 -2.97 6.81 -5.55
C VAL A 7 -2.67 8.30 -5.28
N ASP A 8 -2.83 8.73 -4.03
CA ASP A 8 -2.60 10.12 -3.62
C ASP A 8 -1.12 10.52 -3.83
N ALA A 9 -0.18 9.61 -3.58
CA ALA A 9 1.25 9.90 -3.65
C ALA A 9 1.88 9.74 -5.04
N LEU A 10 1.35 8.85 -5.88
CA LEU A 10 2.03 8.40 -7.11
C LEU A 10 1.18 8.44 -8.38
N LEU A 11 -0.14 8.67 -8.27
CA LEU A 11 -1.07 8.72 -9.41
C LEU A 11 -1.88 10.03 -9.42
N ASP A 12 -1.31 11.12 -8.91
CA ASP A 12 -1.93 12.46 -8.91
C ASP A 12 -3.34 12.52 -8.29
N SER A 13 -3.61 11.63 -7.32
CA SER A 13 -4.95 11.44 -6.73
C SER A 13 -6.04 11.01 -7.73
N ASP A 14 -5.66 10.54 -8.92
CA ASP A 14 -6.58 10.01 -9.93
C ASP A 14 -6.89 8.53 -9.67
N ALA A 15 -8.07 8.27 -9.10
CA ALA A 15 -8.53 6.91 -8.85
C ALA A 15 -8.85 6.13 -10.15
N THR A 16 -9.05 6.81 -11.28
CA THR A 16 -9.32 6.15 -12.58
C THR A 16 -8.06 5.55 -13.20
N ALA A 17 -6.88 5.98 -12.75
CA ALA A 17 -5.59 5.43 -13.16
C ALA A 17 -5.27 4.05 -12.54
N VAL A 18 -6.16 3.46 -11.72
CA VAL A 18 -5.97 2.13 -11.13
C VAL A 18 -6.64 1.06 -11.99
N ALA A 19 -5.86 0.26 -12.71
CA ALA A 19 -6.35 -0.89 -13.47
C ALA A 19 -6.48 -2.17 -12.62
N GLY A 20 -5.71 -2.29 -11.53
CA GLY A 20 -5.80 -3.43 -10.62
C GLY A 20 -5.10 -3.20 -9.30
N TYR A 21 -5.60 -3.81 -8.23
CA TYR A 21 -5.01 -3.74 -6.89
C TYR A 21 -5.13 -5.08 -6.17
N GLY A 22 -4.03 -5.56 -5.60
CA GLY A 22 -3.96 -6.79 -4.81
C GLY A 22 -3.16 -6.57 -3.53
N ALA A 23 -3.52 -7.28 -2.47
CA ALA A 23 -2.79 -7.28 -1.21
C ALA A 23 -3.12 -8.54 -0.40
N ARG A 24 -2.21 -8.96 0.49
CA ARG A 24 -2.44 -10.03 1.45
C ARG A 24 -2.36 -9.49 2.88
N PHE A 25 -3.40 -9.74 3.67
CA PHE A 25 -3.36 -9.52 5.12
C PHE A 25 -2.34 -10.47 5.76
N ALA A 26 -1.32 -9.89 6.38
CA ALA A 26 -0.22 -10.60 7.03
C ALA A 26 -0.17 -10.38 8.55
N GLY A 27 -0.96 -9.43 9.06
CA GLY A 27 -1.10 -9.13 10.48
C GLY A 27 -2.34 -8.28 10.76
N VAL A 28 -2.53 -7.94 12.03
CA VAL A 28 -3.64 -7.11 12.50
C VAL A 28 -3.25 -5.63 12.41
N ALA A 29 -4.19 -4.78 12.00
CA ALA A 29 -4.13 -3.33 12.21
C ALA A 29 -5.13 -2.94 13.30
N TYR A 30 -4.70 -2.11 14.25
CA TYR A 30 -5.58 -1.61 15.30
C TYR A 30 -6.09 -0.20 14.97
N PRO A 31 -7.34 0.15 15.29
CA PRO A 31 -7.85 1.52 15.13
C PRO A 31 -6.97 2.54 15.86
N GLY A 32 -6.68 3.65 15.19
CA GLY A 32 -5.81 4.71 15.71
C GLY A 32 -4.31 4.50 15.47
N GLU A 33 -3.89 3.33 14.97
CA GLU A 33 -2.50 3.12 14.56
C GLU A 33 -2.14 3.91 13.31
N THR A 34 -0.92 4.44 13.31
CA THR A 34 -0.28 4.91 12.08
C THR A 34 0.30 3.72 11.33
N LEU A 35 0.02 3.65 10.04
CA LEU A 35 0.60 2.67 9.13
C LEU A 35 1.53 3.38 8.15
N THR A 36 2.68 2.77 7.89
CA THR A 36 3.62 3.23 6.86
C THR A 36 3.49 2.34 5.63
N VAL A 37 3.30 2.97 4.47
CA VAL A 37 3.26 2.29 3.17
C VAL A 37 4.59 2.55 2.47
N ASN A 38 5.43 1.51 2.39
CA ASN A 38 6.67 1.56 1.63
C ASN A 38 6.38 1.08 0.21
N VAL A 39 6.63 1.93 -0.79
CA VAL A 39 6.28 1.66 -2.19
C VAL A 39 7.53 1.68 -3.05
N TRP A 40 7.63 0.74 -3.99
CA TRP A 40 8.66 0.66 -5.00
C TRP A 40 8.02 0.58 -6.39
N LYS A 41 8.68 1.18 -7.38
CA LYS A 41 8.32 1.01 -8.80
C LYS A 41 8.99 -0.26 -9.31
N ASP A 42 8.19 -1.20 -9.81
CA ASP A 42 8.64 -2.44 -10.44
C ASP A 42 8.11 -2.51 -11.87
N GLY A 43 8.91 -2.00 -12.82
CA GLY A 43 8.50 -1.83 -14.21
C GLY A 43 7.24 -0.97 -14.33
N ARG A 44 6.14 -1.59 -14.78
CA ARG A 44 4.83 -0.94 -14.90
C ARG A 44 3.95 -1.09 -13.66
N ARG A 45 4.37 -1.80 -12.62
CA ARG A 45 3.59 -2.02 -11.39
C ARG A 45 4.18 -1.23 -10.24
N LEU A 46 3.36 -0.95 -9.24
CA LEU A 46 3.80 -0.47 -7.93
C LEU A 46 3.67 -1.62 -6.95
N VAL A 47 4.78 -1.98 -6.30
CA VAL A 47 4.79 -2.99 -5.24
C VAL A 47 4.97 -2.32 -3.90
N ALA A 48 4.34 -2.84 -2.85
CA ALA A 48 4.41 -2.22 -1.54
C ALA A 48 4.39 -3.23 -0.37
N SER A 49 4.88 -2.73 0.77
CA SER A 49 4.77 -3.37 2.08
C SER A 49 4.19 -2.37 3.07
N VAL A 50 3.27 -2.83 3.92
CA VAL A 50 2.61 -1.99 4.92
C VAL A 50 2.94 -2.48 6.30
N VAL A 51 3.49 -1.59 7.12
CA VAL A 51 3.95 -1.88 8.47
C VAL A 51 3.29 -0.96 9.49
N ALA A 52 3.20 -1.41 10.74
CA ALA A 52 2.86 -0.59 11.90
C ALA A 52 4.16 -0.21 12.65
N PRO A 53 4.68 1.02 12.52
CA PRO A 53 5.97 1.40 13.08
C PRO A 53 6.03 1.30 14.62
N THR A 54 4.91 1.59 15.29
CA THR A 54 4.79 1.54 16.76
C THR A 54 4.92 0.12 17.34
N ARG A 55 4.85 -0.91 16.48
CA ARG A 55 4.95 -2.32 16.86
C ARG A 55 6.16 -2.98 16.20
N ASP A 56 7.31 -2.31 16.26
CA ASP A 56 8.56 -2.80 15.66
C ASP A 56 8.42 -3.13 14.17
N ASN A 57 7.78 -2.21 13.43
CA ASN A 57 7.46 -2.39 12.01
C ASN A 57 6.72 -3.71 11.68
N ALA A 58 5.88 -4.20 12.58
CA ALA A 58 5.07 -5.39 12.33
C ALA A 58 4.30 -5.27 11.02
N VAL A 59 4.44 -6.29 10.16
CA VAL A 59 3.81 -6.32 8.84
C VAL A 59 2.31 -6.49 8.98
N VAL A 60 1.57 -5.57 8.37
CA VAL A 60 0.10 -5.57 8.32
C VAL A 60 -0.37 -6.10 6.97
N LEU A 61 0.17 -5.55 5.87
CA LEU A 61 -0.07 -6.05 4.52
C LEU A 61 1.25 -6.43 3.85
N SER A 62 1.22 -7.58 3.19
CA SER A 62 2.30 -8.10 2.34
C SER A 62 1.80 -8.29 0.91
N GLY A 63 2.72 -8.44 -0.04
CA GLY A 63 2.37 -8.70 -1.45
C GLY A 63 1.41 -7.66 -2.02
N VAL A 64 1.58 -6.38 -1.65
CA VAL A 64 0.77 -5.31 -2.23
C VAL A 64 1.25 -5.06 -3.64
N GLU A 65 0.35 -5.12 -4.61
CA GLU A 65 0.58 -4.78 -6.01
C GLU A 65 -0.51 -3.82 -6.49
N LEU A 66 -0.11 -2.77 -7.20
CA LEU A 66 -1.01 -1.89 -7.94
C LEU A 66 -0.54 -1.83 -9.40
N VAL A 67 -1.49 -2.02 -10.31
CA VAL A 67 -1.30 -1.90 -11.76
C VAL A 67 -1.96 -0.60 -12.22
N PRO A 68 -1.19 0.40 -12.70
CA PRO A 68 -1.73 1.59 -13.34
C PRO A 68 -2.38 1.24 -14.69
N ALA A 69 -3.37 2.04 -15.10
CA ALA A 69 -4.06 1.96 -16.40
C ALA A 69 -3.19 2.44 -17.57
#